data_AF-A0A657PPH3-F1
#
_entry.id   AF-A0A657PPH3-F1
#
_cell.length_a   1.000
_cell.length_b   1.000
_cell.length_c   1.000
_cell.angle_alpha   90.00
_cell.angle_beta   90.00
_cell.angle_gamma   90.00
#
_symmetry.space_group_name_H-M   'P 1'
#
loop_
_entity.id
_entity.type
_entity.pdbx_description
1 polymer ?
#
loop_
_entity_poly.entity_id
_entity_poly.type
_entity_poly.pdbx_seq_one_letter_code
_entity_poly.pdbx_strand_id
1 'polypeptide(L)'
;MSSQRPTPLKILFASSEAQPLIKTGGLADVAGSLPPALSHLGEEVRLVLPAYPTTLEQARELTPVSSLRIGAYPGEITIHQGTLEEGVT
;
A
#
# COMPACT_ATOMS: atom_id res chain seq x y z
N MET A 1 2.30 -18.38 -32.73
CA MET A 1 1.37 -18.68 -31.63
C MET A 1 1.47 -17.54 -30.64
N SER A 2 0.45 -16.67 -30.55
CA SER A 2 0.46 -15.54 -29.61
C SER A 2 0.11 -16.09 -28.23
N SER A 3 1.09 -16.15 -27.32
CA SER A 3 0.85 -16.51 -25.92
C SER A 3 0.17 -15.32 -25.23
N GLN A 4 -1.16 -15.37 -25.09
CA GLN A 4 -1.90 -14.41 -24.28
C GLN A 4 -1.42 -14.53 -22.83
N ARG A 5 -0.89 -13.43 -22.28
CA ARG A 5 -0.49 -13.38 -20.87
C ARG A 5 -1.75 -13.50 -20.00
N PRO A 6 -1.76 -14.31 -18.92
CA PRO A 6 -2.88 -14.36 -17.99
C PRO A 6 -3.17 -12.96 -17.40
N THR A 7 -4.41 -12.73 -16.99
CA THR A 7 -4.86 -11.48 -16.38
C THR A 7 -4.02 -11.17 -15.13
N PRO A 8 -3.59 -9.90 -14.92
CA PRO A 8 -2.89 -9.48 -13.72
C PRO A 8 -3.66 -9.87 -12.45
N LEU A 9 -2.93 -10.37 -11.45
CA LEU A 9 -3.42 -10.55 -10.10
C LEU A 9 -3.62 -9.20 -9.43
N LYS A 10 -4.66 -9.13 -8.58
CA LYS A 10 -4.94 -7.97 -7.73
C LYS A 10 -4.51 -8.29 -6.31
N ILE A 11 -3.48 -7.60 -5.84
CA ILE A 11 -2.81 -7.89 -4.57
C ILE A 11 -2.92 -6.67 -3.67
N LEU A 12 -3.55 -6.84 -2.50
CA LEU A 12 -3.49 -5.86 -1.41
C LEU A 12 -2.49 -6.35 -0.37
N PHE A 13 -1.32 -5.73 -0.35
CA PHE A 13 -0.28 -5.98 0.65
C PHE A 13 -0.64 -5.21 1.93
N ALA A 14 -0.80 -5.91 3.05
CA ALA A 14 -1.09 -5.28 4.34
C ALA A 14 0.13 -5.41 5.26
N SER A 15 0.63 -4.30 5.77
CA SER A 15 1.79 -4.26 6.66
C SER A 15 1.58 -3.23 7.77
N SER A 16 2.32 -3.35 8.87
CA SER A 16 2.44 -2.29 9.87
C SER A 16 3.51 -1.26 9.52
N GLU A 17 4.44 -1.61 8.61
CA GLU A 17 5.55 -0.73 8.22
C GLU A 17 5.99 -0.93 6.76
N ALA A 18 6.55 0.13 6.16
CA ALA A 18 7.12 0.12 4.82
C ALA A 18 8.06 1.31 4.60
N GLN A 19 9.21 1.05 4.00
CA GLN A 19 10.17 2.08 3.58
C GLN A 19 9.62 2.84 2.35
N PRO A 20 9.73 4.19 2.26
CA PRO A 20 10.36 5.11 3.21
C PRO A 20 9.42 5.71 4.28
N LEU A 21 8.16 5.25 4.36
CA LEU A 21 7.13 5.90 5.18
C LEU A 21 7.31 5.68 6.68
N ILE A 22 7.62 4.45 7.09
CA ILE A 22 7.87 4.09 8.49
C ILE A 22 8.70 2.81 8.54
N LYS A 23 9.72 2.79 9.42
CA LYS A 23 10.65 1.68 9.56
C LYS A 23 11.04 1.46 11.01
N THR A 24 10.74 0.27 11.53
CA THR A 24 11.24 -0.22 12.81
C THR A 24 12.19 -1.41 12.63
N GLY A 25 12.05 -2.17 11.54
CA GLY A 25 12.92 -3.30 11.25
C GLY A 25 12.96 -3.71 9.78
N GLY A 26 13.20 -5.00 9.54
CA GLY A 26 13.33 -5.58 8.20
C GLY A 26 11.99 -5.81 7.48
N LEU A 27 10.87 -5.79 8.20
CA LEU A 27 9.54 -5.89 7.57
C LEU A 27 9.32 -4.67 6.65
N ALA A 28 9.75 -3.48 7.06
CA ALA A 28 9.65 -2.28 6.24
C ALA A 28 10.43 -2.37 4.92
N ASP A 29 11.58 -3.07 4.92
CA ASP A 29 12.37 -3.27 3.69
C ASP A 29 11.63 -4.18 2.72
N VAL A 30 11.03 -5.27 3.23
CA VAL A 30 10.26 -6.21 2.41
C VAL A 30 8.98 -5.54 1.89
N ALA A 31 8.22 -4.89 2.78
CA ALA A 31 6.97 -4.22 2.42
C ALA A 31 7.20 -2.99 1.51
N GLY A 32 8.38 -2.36 1.58
CA GLY A 32 8.77 -1.28 0.67
C GLY A 32 9.23 -1.78 -0.70
N SER A 33 9.89 -2.94 -0.78
CA SER A 33 10.54 -3.40 -2.04
C SER A 33 9.77 -4.46 -2.82
N LEU A 34 9.01 -5.33 -2.16
CA LEU A 34 8.28 -6.41 -2.83
C LEU A 34 7.07 -5.91 -3.65
N PRO A 35 6.22 -4.98 -3.16
CA PRO A 35 5.11 -4.48 -3.96
C PRO A 35 5.54 -3.80 -5.27
N PRO A 36 6.57 -2.93 -5.30
CA PRO A 36 7.10 -2.41 -6.56
C PRO A 36 7.64 -3.50 -7.47
N ALA A 37 8.37 -4.49 -6.93
CA ALA A 37 8.89 -5.60 -7.72
C ALA A 37 7.77 -6.41 -8.41
N LEU A 38 6.66 -6.66 -7.72
CA LEU A 38 5.48 -7.33 -8.30
C LEU A 38 4.78 -6.45 -9.34
N SER A 39 4.68 -5.14 -9.09
CA SER A 39 4.12 -4.19 -10.07
C SER A 39 4.93 -4.18 -11.37
N HIS A 40 6.27 -4.20 -11.28
CA HIS A 40 7.16 -4.32 -12.45
C HIS A 40 7.00 -5.64 -13.22
N LEU A 41 6.52 -6.70 -12.58
CA LEU A 41 6.19 -7.97 -13.24
C LEU A 41 4.82 -7.93 -13.94
N GLY A 42 4.07 -6.84 -13.79
CA GLY A 42 2.78 -6.58 -14.43
C GLY A 42 1.57 -6.93 -13.56
N GLU A 43 1.75 -7.11 -12.25
CA GLU A 43 0.67 -7.36 -11.30
C GLU A 43 0.06 -6.03 -10.80
N GLU A 44 -1.23 -6.03 -10.43
CA GLU A 44 -1.88 -4.87 -9.81
C GLU A 44 -1.69 -4.92 -8.29
N VAL A 45 -0.78 -4.11 -7.74
CA VAL A 45 -0.43 -4.17 -6.32
C VAL A 45 -0.71 -2.85 -5.60
N ARG A 46 -1.27 -2.97 -4.40
CA ARG A 46 -1.47 -1.86 -3.46
C ARG A 46 -0.88 -2.20 -2.10
N LEU A 47 -0.46 -1.19 -1.35
CA LEU A 47 0.05 -1.34 0.02
C LEU A 47 -0.83 -0.56 1.00
N VAL A 48 -1.37 -1.24 2.01
CA VAL A 48 -2.10 -0.61 3.11
C VAL A 48 -1.28 -0.64 4.39
N LEU A 49 -1.22 0.52 5.04
CA LEU A 49 -0.54 0.77 6.31
C LEU A 49 -1.49 1.51 7.26
N PRO A 50 -1.31 1.39 8.58
CA PRO A 50 -1.92 2.32 9.52
C PRO A 50 -1.44 3.74 9.27
N ALA A 51 -2.34 4.71 9.43
CA ALA A 51 -2.04 6.14 9.32
C ALA A 51 -1.32 6.67 10.59
N TYR A 52 -0.15 6.12 10.91
CA TYR A 52 0.67 6.63 12.00
C TYR A 52 1.14 8.06 11.69
N PRO A 53 1.40 8.90 12.71
CA PRO A 53 1.88 10.26 12.50
C PRO A 53 3.08 10.34 11.56
N THR A 54 4.10 9.50 11.77
CA THR A 54 5.28 9.43 10.90
C THR A 54 4.93 9.04 9.46
N THR A 55 4.03 8.08 9.27
CA THR A 55 3.56 7.68 7.93
C THR A 55 2.88 8.84 7.23
N LEU A 56 2.01 9.58 7.91
CA LEU A 56 1.32 10.74 7.35
C LEU A 56 2.26 11.90 7.03
N GLU A 57 3.30 12.12 7.84
CA GLU A 57 4.33 13.14 7.61
C GLU A 57 5.18 12.85 6.36
N GLN A 58 5.48 11.57 6.11
CA GLN A 58 6.32 11.14 4.98
C GLN A 58 5.53 10.91 3.69
N ALA A 59 4.26 10.55 3.80
CA ALA A 59 3.41 10.28 2.65
C ALA A 59 3.16 11.55 1.83
N ARG A 60 3.11 11.38 0.51
CA ARG A 60 2.85 12.46 -0.44
C ARG A 60 1.52 12.23 -1.13
N GLU A 61 0.88 13.33 -1.52
CA GLU A 61 -0.33 13.31 -2.36
C GLU A 61 -1.49 12.50 -1.77
N LEU A 62 -1.60 12.47 -0.42
CA LEU A 62 -2.68 11.76 0.25
C LEU A 62 -4.04 12.37 -0.08
N THR A 63 -4.92 11.57 -0.65
CA THR A 63 -6.31 11.92 -0.93
C THR A 63 -7.25 10.97 -0.17
N PRO A 64 -8.29 11.48 0.51
CA PRO A 64 -9.29 10.62 1.12
C PRO A 64 -10.09 9.91 0.02
N VAL A 65 -10.15 8.58 0.06
CA VAL A 65 -10.82 7.76 -0.97
C VAL A 65 -12.03 7.00 -0.45
N SER A 66 -12.14 6.81 0.87
CA SER A 66 -13.28 6.15 1.48
C SER A 66 -13.32 6.41 2.98
N SER A 67 -14.49 6.23 3.57
CA SER A 67 -14.68 6.18 5.03
C SER A 67 -15.46 4.91 5.37
N LEU A 68 -15.08 4.24 6.44
CA LEU A 68 -15.74 3.02 6.89
C LEU A 68 -15.89 2.98 8.42
N ARG A 69 -16.89 2.22 8.86
CA ARG A 69 -17.10 1.89 10.28
C ARG A 69 -16.85 0.41 10.46
N ILE A 70 -15.92 0.06 11.34
CA ILE A 70 -15.65 -1.31 11.75
C ILE A 70 -16.31 -1.50 13.11
N GLY A 71 -17.12 -2.54 13.29
CA GLY A 71 -17.93 -2.72 14.50
C GLY A 71 -17.13 -2.75 15.82
N ALA A 72 -15.85 -3.13 15.78
CA ALA A 72 -14.96 -3.13 16.93
C ALA A 72 -14.29 -1.76 17.23
N TYR A 73 -14.42 -0.77 16.34
CA TYR A 73 -13.81 0.54 16.47
C TYR A 73 -14.89 1.62 16.61
N PRO A 74 -14.86 2.45 17.67
CA PRO A 74 -15.93 3.42 17.94
C PRO A 74 -15.95 4.62 16.99
N GLY A 75 -14.86 4.84 16.24
CA GLY A 75 -14.73 5.97 15.31
C GLY A 75 -15.03 5.63 13.86
N GLU A 76 -15.16 6.67 13.05
CA GLU A 76 -15.07 6.53 11.59
C GLU A 76 -13.62 6.44 11.18
N ILE A 77 -13.30 5.48 10.31
CA ILE A 77 -11.96 5.29 9.77
C ILE A 77 -11.96 5.83 8.35
N THR A 78 -11.07 6.77 8.05
CA THR A 78 -10.85 7.28 6.70
C THR A 78 -9.67 6.56 6.06
N ILE A 79 -9.87 6.08 4.84
CA ILE A 79 -8.79 5.56 3.99
C ILE A 79 -8.27 6.72 3.15
N HIS A 80 -6.97 6.96 3.28
CA HIS A 80 -6.23 7.86 2.40
C HIS A 80 -5.43 7.04 1.40
N GLN A 81 -5.38 7.48 0.14
CA GLN A 81 -4.55 6.90 -0.90
C GLN A 81 -3.45 7.89 -1.28
N GLY A 82 -2.24 7.38 -1.44
CA GLY A 82 -1.10 8.14 -1.96
C GLY A 82 -0.30 7.27 -2.93
N THR A 83 0.96 7.63 -3.15
CA THR A 83 1.89 6.86 -3.97
C THR A 83 3.15 6.57 -3.17
N LEU A 84 3.58 5.31 -3.13
CA LEU A 84 4.84 4.91 -2.48
C LEU A 84 6.02 5.04 -3.45
N GLU A 85 5.89 4.38 -4.60
CA GLU A 85 6.80 4.42 -5.73
C GLU A 85 5.98 4.32 -7.02
N GLU A 86 6.61 4.54 -8.17
CA GLU A 86 5.96 4.47 -9.48
C GLU A 86 5.26 3.11 -9.66
N GLY A 87 3.94 3.11 -9.76
CA GLY A 87 3.13 1.89 -9.91
C GLY A 87 2.70 1.21 -8.62
N VAL A 88 2.93 1.79 -7.42
CA VAL A 88 2.37 1.30 -6.15
C VAL A 88 1.62 2.40 -5.41
N THR A 89 0.33 2.16 -5.18
CA THR A 89 -0.58 3.07 -4.46
C THR A 89 -1.06 2.51 -3.13
#